data_AF-A0A7C5R778-F1
#
_entry.id   AF-A0A7C5R778-F1
#
_cell.length_a   1.000
_cell.length_b   1.000
_cell.length_c   1.000
_cell.angle_alpha   90.00
_cell.angle_beta   90.00
_cell.angle_gamma   90.00
#
_symmetry.space_group_name_H-M   'P 1'
#
loop_
_entity.id
_entity.type
_entity.pdbx_description
1 polymer ?
#
loop_
_entity_poly.entity_id
_entity_poly.type
_entity_poly.pdbx_seq_one_letter_code
_entity_poly.pdbx_strand_id
1 'polypeptide(L)'
;MLETRFPRIPGDIGHAQTWPFPVHYRVVPGATPDKVVRGDPRALLDDFIREGRALVAMGCDIITTNCGFLVLLQSELRAALGVPVATSALMQVPMVEALLPPGQRAGVLTISRESLTPGH
;
A
#
# COMPACT_ATOMS: atom_id res chain seq x y z
N MET A 1 3.40 4.05 6.06
CA MET A 1 3.89 2.68 6.33
C MET A 1 3.27 2.15 7.60
N LEU A 2 3.16 0.82 7.73
CA LEU A 2 2.71 0.18 8.97
C LEU A 2 3.77 0.27 10.08
N GLU A 3 3.35 0.10 11.33
CA GLU A 3 4.23 -0.02 12.51
C GLU A 3 4.95 -1.38 12.54
N THR A 4 5.93 -1.52 11.66
CA THR A 4 6.79 -2.70 11.55
C THR A 4 8.15 -2.44 12.15
N ARG A 5 8.77 -3.46 12.77
CA ARG A 5 10.09 -3.35 13.41
C ARG A 5 11.22 -4.10 12.69
N PHE A 6 10.92 -4.74 11.56
CA PHE A 6 11.94 -5.45 10.78
C PHE A 6 12.83 -4.47 9.99
N PRO A 7 14.11 -4.81 9.74
CA PRO A 7 14.99 -3.99 8.92
C PRO A 7 14.46 -3.82 7.49
N ARG A 8 14.53 -2.59 6.96
CA ARG A 8 14.23 -2.31 5.55
C ARG A 8 15.51 -2.51 4.75
N ILE A 9 15.59 -3.61 4.00
CA ILE A 9 16.74 -3.95 3.15
C ILE A 9 16.69 -3.19 1.81
N PRO A 10 17.82 -3.02 1.09
CA PRO A 10 17.81 -2.50 -0.27
C PRO A 10 16.83 -3.29 -1.16
N GLY A 11 15.99 -2.56 -1.90
CA GLY A 11 14.86 -3.12 -2.67
C GLY A 11 13.50 -3.01 -1.96
N ASP A 12 13.46 -2.85 -0.63
CA ASP A 12 12.24 -2.49 0.09
C ASP A 12 11.92 -1.01 -0.15
N ILE A 13 10.65 -0.70 -0.43
CA ILE A 13 10.14 0.67 -0.60
C ILE A 13 10.47 1.59 0.58
N GLY A 14 10.49 1.06 1.81
CA GLY A 14 10.85 1.75 3.04
C GLY A 14 12.36 1.96 3.24
N HIS A 15 13.20 1.52 2.32
CA HIS A 15 14.64 1.75 2.34
C HIS A 15 15.02 2.90 1.41
N ALA A 16 15.65 3.95 1.94
CA ALA A 16 15.93 5.18 1.19
C ALA A 16 16.81 4.97 -0.05
N GLN A 17 17.77 4.03 -0.01
CA GLN A 17 18.65 3.73 -1.15
C GLN A 17 17.98 2.88 -2.25
N THR A 18 16.73 2.44 -2.06
CA THR A 18 15.95 1.74 -3.10
C THR A 18 15.60 2.68 -4.25
N TRP A 19 15.50 3.98 -3.97
CA TRP A 19 14.98 4.97 -4.91
C TRP A 19 16.13 5.75 -5.55
N PRO A 20 16.15 5.92 -6.88
CA PRO A 20 17.10 6.80 -7.55
C PRO A 20 16.71 8.28 -7.45
N PHE A 21 15.73 8.61 -6.60
CA PHE A 21 15.18 9.95 -6.38
C PHE A 21 14.78 10.14 -4.89
N PRO A 22 14.63 11.39 -4.41
CA PRO A 22 14.26 11.66 -3.03
C PRO A 22 12.87 11.12 -2.67
N VAL A 23 12.73 10.59 -1.45
CA VAL A 23 11.45 10.08 -0.93
C VAL A 23 11.26 10.51 0.53
N HIS A 24 10.02 10.76 0.91
CA HIS A 24 9.64 10.99 2.31
C HIS A 24 8.90 9.78 2.86
N TYR A 25 9.10 9.53 4.14
CA TYR A 25 8.52 8.40 4.86
C TYR A 25 7.71 8.86 6.05
N ARG A 26 6.53 8.27 6.22
CA ARG A 26 5.76 8.35 7.47
C ARG A 26 5.27 6.97 7.88
N VAL A 27 5.28 6.73 9.18
CA VAL A 27 4.65 5.57 9.82
C VAL A 27 3.29 6.02 10.33
N VAL A 28 2.25 5.21 10.10
CA VAL A 28 0.91 5.48 10.60
C VAL A 28 0.82 4.94 12.03
N PRO A 29 0.75 5.79 13.06
CA PRO A 29 0.77 5.32 14.43
C PRO A 29 -0.43 4.41 14.74
N GLY A 30 -0.20 3.32 15.46
CA GLY A 30 -1.20 2.31 15.79
C GLY A 30 -1.59 1.36 14.65
N ALA A 31 -1.08 1.55 13.42
CA ALA A 31 -1.35 0.69 12.27
C ALA A 31 -0.40 -0.52 12.25
N THR A 32 -0.64 -1.47 13.14
CA THR A 32 0.14 -2.72 13.22
C THR A 32 -0.20 -3.68 12.07
N PRO A 33 0.73 -4.58 11.68
CA PRO A 33 0.42 -5.61 10.68
C PRO A 33 -0.78 -6.48 11.04
N ASP A 34 -0.99 -6.75 12.33
CA ASP A 34 -2.11 -7.56 12.78
C ASP A 34 -3.46 -6.89 12.50
N LYS A 35 -3.61 -5.60 12.85
CA LYS A 35 -4.83 -4.84 12.58
C LYS A 35 -5.14 -4.68 11.10
N VAL A 36 -4.12 -4.62 10.25
CA VAL A 36 -4.27 -4.40 8.80
C VAL A 36 -4.48 -5.70 8.05
N VAL A 37 -3.74 -6.76 8.40
CA VAL A 37 -3.81 -8.05 7.69
C VAL A 37 -4.92 -8.92 8.23
N ARG A 38 -5.05 -9.05 9.56
CA ARG A 38 -6.06 -9.92 10.19
C ARG A 38 -7.31 -9.16 10.64
N GLY A 39 -7.20 -7.84 10.80
CA GLY A 39 -8.33 -6.95 11.07
C GLY A 39 -8.86 -6.26 9.82
N ASP A 40 -9.59 -5.17 10.02
CA ASP A 40 -10.10 -4.32 8.93
C ASP A 40 -9.28 -3.03 8.83
N PRO A 41 -8.49 -2.82 7.77
CA PRO A 41 -7.71 -1.59 7.61
C PRO A 41 -8.57 -0.34 7.49
N ARG A 42 -9.87 -0.45 7.15
CA ARG A 42 -10.78 0.70 7.03
C ARG A 42 -11.00 1.41 8.36
N ALA A 43 -10.84 0.70 9.48
CA ALA A 43 -10.87 1.30 10.81
C ALA A 43 -9.71 2.29 11.07
N LEU A 44 -8.66 2.26 10.22
CA LEU A 44 -7.48 3.13 10.30
C LEU A 44 -7.49 4.21 9.19
N LEU A 45 -8.57 4.31 8.41
CA LEU A 45 -8.61 5.17 7.22
C LEU A 45 -8.23 6.62 7.52
N ASP A 46 -8.80 7.20 8.57
CA ASP A 46 -8.52 8.60 8.96
C ASP A 46 -7.06 8.81 9.35
N ASP A 47 -6.43 7.82 9.98
CA ASP A 47 -5.01 7.86 10.30
C ASP A 47 -4.15 7.81 9.02
N PHE A 48 -4.50 6.95 8.07
CA PHE A 48 -3.82 6.93 6.77
C PHE A 48 -4.00 8.23 5.99
N ILE A 49 -5.20 8.84 6.02
CA ILE A 49 -5.46 10.13 5.37
C ILE A 49 -4.63 11.23 6.03
N ARG A 50 -4.62 11.31 7.37
CA ARG A 50 -3.83 12.29 8.11
C ARG A 50 -2.34 12.21 7.75
N GLU A 51 -1.78 11.01 7.77
CA GLU A 51 -0.37 10.78 7.50
C GLU A 51 -0.02 11.00 6.01
N GLY A 52 -0.92 10.63 5.10
CA GLY A 52 -0.81 10.91 3.67
C GLY A 52 -0.83 12.41 3.37
N ARG A 53 -1.74 13.18 3.99
CA ARG A 53 -1.79 14.65 3.83
C ARG A 53 -0.53 15.32 4.33
N ALA A 54 0.06 14.83 5.40
CA ALA A 54 1.34 15.35 5.87
C ALA A 54 2.48 15.08 4.89
N LEU A 55 2.50 13.93 4.21
CA LEU A 55 3.45 13.67 3.11
C LEU A 55 3.23 14.63 1.94
N VAL A 56 1.98 14.87 1.54
CA VAL A 56 1.63 15.85 0.50
C VAL A 56 2.08 17.26 0.90
N ALA A 57 1.87 17.66 2.15
CA ALA A 57 2.32 18.96 2.67
C ALA A 57 3.85 19.11 2.70
N MET A 58 4.60 18.01 2.73
CA MET A 58 6.06 18.00 2.58
C MET A 58 6.51 18.02 1.11
N GLY A 59 5.57 18.06 0.15
CA GLY A 59 5.86 18.14 -1.29
C GLY A 59 5.87 16.79 -2.01
N CYS A 60 5.31 15.72 -1.45
CA CYS A 60 5.17 14.46 -2.18
C CYS A 60 4.11 14.56 -3.28
N ASP A 61 4.53 14.36 -4.54
CA ASP A 61 3.63 14.32 -5.70
C ASP A 61 2.90 12.98 -5.88
N ILE A 62 3.36 11.91 -5.21
CA ILE A 62 2.76 10.57 -5.27
C ILE A 62 2.81 9.94 -3.88
N ILE A 63 1.74 9.25 -3.50
CA ILE A 63 1.67 8.46 -2.26
C ILE A 63 1.58 6.98 -2.59
N THR A 64 2.36 6.18 -1.88
CA THR A 64 2.36 4.72 -2.02
C THR A 64 2.53 4.04 -0.65
N THR A 65 2.23 2.75 -0.60
CA THR A 65 2.38 1.94 0.62
C THR A 65 3.09 0.62 0.33
N ASN A 66 3.39 -0.15 1.37
CA ASN A 66 4.15 -1.39 1.26
C ASN A 66 3.33 -2.66 1.57
N CYS A 67 2.09 -2.53 2.05
CA CYS A 67 1.28 -3.69 2.46
C CYS A 67 0.15 -3.92 1.47
N GLY A 68 0.11 -5.12 0.86
CA GLY A 68 -0.88 -5.43 -0.18
C GLY A 68 -2.34 -5.34 0.26
N PHE A 69 -2.61 -5.55 1.56
CA PHE A 69 -3.94 -5.49 2.16
C PHE A 69 -4.51 -4.07 2.24
N LEU A 70 -3.67 -3.03 2.06
CA LEU A 70 -4.12 -1.64 1.99
C LEU A 70 -4.79 -1.30 0.64
N VAL A 71 -4.90 -2.25 -0.29
CA VAL A 71 -5.74 -2.11 -1.49
C VAL A 71 -7.18 -1.71 -1.13
N LEU A 72 -7.68 -2.19 0.02
CA LEU A 72 -9.02 -1.86 0.54
C LEU A 72 -9.23 -0.38 0.85
N LEU A 73 -8.15 0.41 0.97
CA LEU A 73 -8.20 1.86 1.23
C LEU A 73 -7.93 2.70 -0.04
N GLN A 74 -7.72 2.05 -1.18
CA GLN A 74 -7.24 2.72 -2.40
C GLN A 74 -8.16 3.86 -2.85
N SER A 75 -9.47 3.60 -2.88
CA SER A 75 -10.46 4.56 -3.40
C SER A 75 -10.57 5.80 -2.51
N GLU A 76 -10.64 5.58 -1.20
CA GLU A 76 -10.80 6.60 -0.17
C GLU A 76 -9.54 7.46 -0.04
N LEU A 77 -8.36 6.84 -0.06
CA LEU A 77 -7.09 7.58 -0.02
C LEU A 77 -6.89 8.40 -1.29
N ARG A 78 -7.18 7.84 -2.47
CA ARG A 78 -7.14 8.59 -3.73
C ARG A 78 -8.06 9.82 -3.67
N ALA A 79 -9.27 9.66 -3.15
CA ALA A 79 -10.23 10.76 -3.03
C ALA A 79 -9.77 11.85 -2.04
N ALA A 80 -9.06 11.47 -0.97
CA ALA A 80 -8.74 12.36 0.15
C ALA A 80 -7.41 13.13 0.04
N LEU A 81 -6.47 12.64 -0.79
CA LEU A 81 -5.08 13.11 -0.79
C LEU A 81 -4.73 14.10 -1.92
N GLY A 82 -5.56 14.21 -2.97
CA GLY A 82 -5.37 15.19 -4.04
C GLY A 82 -4.16 14.95 -4.96
N VAL A 83 -3.42 13.86 -4.75
CA VAL A 83 -2.30 13.40 -5.58
C VAL A 83 -2.52 11.93 -5.96
N PRO A 84 -1.82 11.39 -6.99
CA PRO A 84 -1.86 9.96 -7.29
C PRO A 84 -1.51 9.09 -6.07
N VAL A 85 -2.32 8.06 -5.86
CA VAL A 85 -2.14 7.08 -4.78
C VAL A 85 -2.09 5.68 -5.38
N ALA A 86 -1.11 4.88 -4.96
CA ALA A 86 -1.03 3.45 -5.26
C ALA A 86 -0.76 2.66 -3.98
N THR A 87 -1.80 2.06 -3.39
CA THR A 87 -1.66 1.39 -2.09
C THR A 87 -1.07 -0.01 -2.18
N SER A 88 -1.21 -0.71 -3.32
CA SER A 88 -0.88 -2.13 -3.41
C SER A 88 -0.44 -2.54 -4.81
N ALA A 89 0.45 -3.53 -4.87
CA ALA A 89 0.80 -4.21 -6.12
C ALA A 89 -0.41 -4.94 -6.74
N LEU A 90 -1.45 -5.27 -5.97
CA LEU A 90 -2.69 -5.86 -6.48
C LEU A 90 -3.38 -5.00 -7.54
N MET A 91 -3.17 -3.67 -7.51
CA MET A 91 -3.68 -2.76 -8.54
C MET A 91 -3.13 -3.06 -9.95
N GLN A 92 -2.01 -3.80 -10.06
CA GLN A 92 -1.42 -4.18 -11.32
C GLN A 92 -2.08 -5.44 -11.94
N VAL A 93 -2.93 -6.15 -11.19
CA VAL A 93 -3.57 -7.40 -11.67
C VAL A 93 -4.29 -7.21 -13.02
N PRO A 94 -5.15 -6.18 -13.22
CA PRO A 94 -5.81 -6.00 -14.51
C PRO A 94 -4.83 -5.78 -15.68
N MET A 95 -3.74 -5.05 -15.43
CA MET A 95 -2.69 -4.83 -16.43
C MET A 95 -1.97 -6.13 -16.76
N VAL A 96 -1.65 -6.95 -15.76
CA VAL A 96 -1.01 -8.26 -15.97
C VAL A 96 -1.93 -9.19 -16.74
N GLU A 97 -3.21 -9.29 -16.35
CA GLU A 97 -4.18 -10.15 -17.02
C GLU A 97 -4.42 -9.79 -18.48
N ALA A 98 -4.40 -8.48 -18.81
CA ALA A 98 -4.52 -8.02 -20.19
C ALA A 98 -3.36 -8.46 -21.11
N LEU A 99 -2.22 -8.86 -20.54
CA LEU A 99 -1.03 -9.31 -21.29
C LEU A 99 -0.92 -10.84 -21.38
N LEU A 100 -1.73 -11.59 -20.64
CA LEU A 100 -1.64 -13.05 -20.58
C LEU A 100 -2.34 -13.72 -21.76
N PRO A 101 -1.88 -14.91 -22.19
CA PRO A 101 -2.58 -15.71 -23.19
C PRO A 101 -4.01 -16.09 -22.74
N PRO A 102 -4.93 -16.36 -23.69
CA PRO A 102 -6.27 -16.83 -23.38
C PRO A 102 -6.27 -18.05 -22.43
N GLY A 103 -7.10 -18.01 -21.39
CA GLY A 103 -7.21 -19.08 -20.40
C GLY A 103 -6.20 -19.02 -19.25
N GLN A 104 -5.29 -18.05 -19.24
CA GLN A 104 -4.40 -17.78 -18.09
C GLN A 104 -4.94 -16.65 -17.20
N ARG A 105 -4.44 -16.58 -15.96
CA ARG A 105 -4.83 -15.57 -14.96
C ARG A 105 -3.63 -15.16 -14.11
N ALA A 106 -3.68 -13.96 -13.53
CA ALA A 106 -2.66 -13.54 -12.58
C ALA A 106 -2.70 -14.40 -11.31
N GLY A 107 -1.52 -14.81 -10.83
CA GLY A 107 -1.35 -15.47 -9.53
C GLY A 107 -0.97 -14.45 -8.46
N VAL A 108 -1.60 -14.55 -7.28
CA VAL A 108 -1.29 -13.71 -6.12
C VAL A 108 -0.61 -14.56 -5.05
N LEU A 109 0.64 -14.24 -4.73
CA LEU A 109 1.34 -14.77 -3.57
C LEU A 109 1.11 -13.84 -2.38
N THR A 110 0.51 -14.35 -1.31
CA THR A 110 0.10 -13.57 -0.14
C THR A 110 0.68 -14.15 1.15
N ILE A 111 0.86 -13.29 2.16
CA ILE A 111 1.30 -13.69 3.51
C ILE A 111 0.19 -14.37 4.32
N SER A 112 -1.08 -14.15 3.98
CA SER A 112 -2.23 -14.84 4.57
C SER A 112 -3.29 -15.06 3.51
N ARG A 113 -3.61 -16.34 3.26
CA ARG A 113 -4.67 -16.73 2.33
C ARG A 113 -6.04 -16.49 2.93
N GLU A 114 -6.17 -16.73 4.23
CA GLU A 114 -7.42 -16.63 4.99
C GLU A 114 -7.95 -15.21 5.03
N SER A 115 -7.04 -14.24 5.03
CA SER A 115 -7.37 -12.82 5.08
C SER A 115 -7.61 -12.21 3.69
N LEU A 116 -7.13 -12.87 2.63
CA LEU A 116 -7.29 -12.37 1.25
C LEU A 116 -8.68 -12.72 0.72
N THR A 117 -9.58 -11.73 0.77
CA THR A 117 -10.97 -11.85 0.31
C THR A 117 -11.20 -11.23 -1.06
N PRO A 118 -12.34 -11.47 -1.74
CA PRO A 118 -12.70 -10.80 -2.99
C PRO A 118 -12.80 -9.27 -2.93
N GLY A 119 -12.76 -8.68 -1.73
CA GLY A 119 -12.69 -7.22 -1.60
C GLY A 119 -11.31 -6.65 -1.96
N HIS A 120 -10.27 -7.48 -1.95
CA HIS A 120 -8.90 -7.12 -2.31
C HIS A 120 -8.65 -7.23 -3.81
#